data_AF-A0A8H9AJA6-F1
#
_entry.id   AF-A0A8H9AJA6-F1
#
_cell.length_a   1.000
_cell.length_b   1.000
_cell.length_c   1.000
_cell.angle_alpha   90.00
_cell.angle_beta   90.00
_cell.angle_gamma   90.00
#
_symmetry.space_group_name_H-M   'P 1'
#
loop_
_entity.id
_entity.type
_entity.pdbx_description
1 polymer ?
#
loop_
_entity_poly.entity_id
_entity_poly.type
_entity_poly.pdbx_seq_one_letter_code
_entity_poly.pdbx_strand_id
1 'polypeptide(L)'
;MKASDKPRQLAVPFASTGDKNRIPDKATQQTRESGNAAYDSGFPPTTMTAVSAGGIPPHGKDFNGLMYDITAAIRFAQAGGLYTYNAGFAGAIGGYAKGAILAGVATTAVWLNTTDDNLTDPEGSDSAGWVNLLEDPKRIFLRQKNNLSDLQNKGTARDNLQVYSKEQSDQRYVHREGDKITGELKIRGVNALRIFNEAFGLIFRRPEECLHLIPTSEGQGENGDIGPLRPFTINLRTGEISMSHKVSVGGGSQVNGALGIGVQNALGGNSIVLGDNDTGFKQNGDGILDVYANSQRVFRFQNGVAIAFKNIQAGTARKFTLSSANNSTKNAAFCLWGNPSRPVVAELGDDSGWHFFSQRNTDNSITFAVNGQVIPLNYGNFDARYKHRTEGVQDVRYGYEMYYTPGSNTVSWTFRSPSGHGLSGISISDTGRNSADNVDGVYYRPLQKLINGTWYNVASI
;
A
#
# COMPACT_ATOMS: atom_id res chain seq x y z
N MET A 1 91.84 3.68 -14.23
CA MET A 1 92.67 4.88 -14.46
C MET A 1 91.87 6.08 -13.97
N LYS A 2 92.44 6.98 -13.16
CA LYS A 2 91.70 8.18 -12.73
C LYS A 2 91.62 9.13 -13.91
N ALA A 3 90.54 9.92 -14.01
CA ALA A 3 90.41 10.93 -15.08
C ALA A 3 91.57 11.96 -15.07
N SER A 4 92.21 12.13 -13.91
CA SER A 4 93.41 12.94 -13.71
C SER A 4 94.69 12.40 -14.37
N ASP A 5 94.73 11.11 -14.72
CA ASP A 5 95.93 10.44 -15.23
C ASP A 5 95.96 10.44 -16.78
N LYS A 6 95.18 11.33 -17.41
CA LYS A 6 95.02 11.37 -18.87
C LYS A 6 96.35 11.78 -19.55
N PRO A 7 96.88 10.98 -20.49
CA PRO A 7 98.07 11.36 -21.27
C PRO A 7 97.88 12.65 -22.08
N ARG A 8 98.97 13.32 -22.44
CA ARG A 8 98.95 14.52 -23.30
C ARG A 8 98.20 14.25 -24.62
N GLN A 9 97.35 15.18 -25.03
CA GLN A 9 96.71 15.14 -26.34
C GLN A 9 97.64 15.63 -27.46
N LEU A 10 97.59 14.95 -28.60
CA LEU A 10 98.39 15.23 -29.79
C LEU A 10 97.64 16.23 -30.68
N ALA A 11 98.12 17.47 -30.75
CA ALA A 11 97.54 18.48 -31.64
C ALA A 11 97.86 18.20 -33.12
N VAL A 12 99.03 17.62 -33.41
CA VAL A 12 99.54 17.33 -34.76
C VAL A 12 100.14 15.92 -34.77
N PRO A 13 99.86 15.08 -35.78
CA PRO A 13 100.55 13.81 -35.97
C PRO A 13 102.06 14.00 -36.16
N PHE A 14 102.86 13.05 -35.71
CA PHE A 14 104.30 13.07 -35.89
C PHE A 14 104.65 13.08 -37.39
N ALA A 15 105.60 13.91 -37.80
CA ALA A 15 105.97 14.10 -39.21
C ALA A 15 104.78 14.42 -40.16
N SER A 16 103.75 15.14 -39.68
CA SER A 16 102.58 15.49 -40.50
C SER A 16 102.93 16.20 -41.81
N THR A 17 103.88 17.13 -41.78
CA THR A 17 104.44 17.82 -42.96
C THR A 17 105.88 17.39 -43.30
N GLY A 18 106.43 16.44 -42.54
CA GLY A 18 107.77 15.91 -42.76
C GLY A 18 107.80 14.81 -43.81
N ASP A 19 108.99 14.57 -44.35
CA ASP A 19 109.28 13.46 -45.25
C ASP A 19 108.94 12.12 -44.58
N LYS A 20 107.99 11.39 -45.16
CA LYS A 20 107.55 10.07 -44.70
C LYS A 20 107.22 9.16 -45.87
N ASN A 21 107.45 7.88 -45.68
CA ASN A 21 106.95 6.85 -46.59
C ASN A 21 105.57 6.39 -46.11
N ARG A 22 104.71 6.00 -47.05
CA ARG A 22 103.50 5.24 -46.71
C ARG A 22 103.92 3.80 -46.40
N ILE A 23 103.60 3.32 -45.22
CA ILE A 23 103.89 1.95 -44.83
C ILE A 23 102.83 1.05 -45.47
N PRO A 24 103.18 0.15 -46.40
CA PRO A 24 102.23 -0.77 -46.99
C PRO A 24 101.82 -1.85 -45.99
N ASP A 25 100.62 -2.40 -46.17
CA ASP A 25 100.15 -3.51 -45.32
C ASP A 25 101.01 -4.77 -45.51
N LYS A 26 101.50 -5.00 -46.73
CA LYS A 26 102.30 -6.17 -47.10
C LYS A 26 103.64 -5.79 -47.74
N ALA A 27 104.73 -6.45 -47.33
CA ALA A 27 106.02 -6.29 -47.97
C ALA A 27 106.13 -7.06 -49.29
N THR A 28 106.73 -6.42 -50.28
CA THR A 28 107.19 -7.03 -51.53
C THR A 28 108.66 -7.46 -51.40
N GLN A 29 109.14 -8.27 -52.35
CA GLN A 29 110.56 -8.63 -52.40
C GLN A 29 111.46 -7.39 -52.47
N GLN A 30 111.11 -6.44 -53.33
CA GLN A 30 111.82 -5.18 -53.50
C GLN A 30 111.89 -4.35 -52.20
N THR A 31 110.79 -4.26 -51.46
CA THR A 31 110.78 -3.51 -50.19
C THR A 31 111.65 -4.18 -49.12
N ARG A 32 111.74 -5.51 -49.09
CA ARG A 32 112.60 -6.24 -48.14
C ARG A 32 114.09 -6.03 -48.45
N GLU A 33 114.46 -6.11 -49.73
CA GLU A 33 115.84 -5.89 -50.19
C GLU A 33 116.28 -4.43 -50.00
N SER A 34 115.38 -3.48 -50.18
CA SER A 34 115.65 -2.04 -50.04
C SER A 34 115.59 -1.51 -48.60
N GLY A 35 115.26 -2.38 -47.63
CA GLY A 35 115.21 -2.02 -46.21
C GLY A 35 113.91 -1.33 -45.75
N ASN A 36 112.84 -1.34 -46.56
CA ASN A 36 111.59 -0.66 -46.24
C ASN A 36 110.67 -1.47 -45.30
N ALA A 37 110.03 -0.80 -44.36
CA ALA A 37 109.05 -1.41 -43.46
C ALA A 37 107.69 -1.66 -44.11
N ALA A 38 106.99 -2.71 -43.66
CA ALA A 38 105.58 -2.98 -43.95
C ALA A 38 104.87 -3.51 -42.70
N TYR A 39 103.54 -3.40 -42.61
CA TYR A 39 102.81 -3.83 -41.41
C TYR A 39 102.86 -5.34 -41.16
N ASP A 40 102.86 -6.17 -42.21
CA ASP A 40 102.89 -7.64 -42.08
C ASP A 40 104.23 -8.20 -41.58
N SER A 41 105.33 -7.51 -41.88
CA SER A 41 106.69 -8.04 -41.72
C SER A 41 107.62 -7.12 -40.91
N GLY A 42 107.14 -5.94 -40.52
CA GLY A 42 107.93 -4.95 -39.79
C GLY A 42 109.09 -4.41 -40.63
N PHE A 43 110.17 -4.02 -39.94
CA PHE A 43 111.44 -3.72 -40.60
C PHE A 43 112.11 -5.03 -41.06
N PRO A 44 112.58 -5.12 -42.31
CA PRO A 44 113.11 -6.37 -42.84
C PRO A 44 114.45 -6.73 -42.16
N PRO A 45 114.82 -8.04 -42.10
CA PRO A 45 116.05 -8.49 -41.43
C PRO A 45 117.32 -7.82 -41.92
N THR A 46 117.35 -7.43 -43.19
CA THR A 46 118.42 -6.62 -43.82
C THR A 46 118.73 -5.34 -43.04
N THR A 47 117.77 -4.81 -42.29
CA THR A 47 117.94 -3.62 -41.43
C THR A 47 118.40 -3.89 -40.00
N MET A 48 118.48 -5.17 -39.63
CA MET A 48 118.96 -5.63 -38.33
C MET A 48 120.34 -6.30 -38.43
N THR A 49 120.87 -6.44 -39.65
CA THR A 49 122.24 -6.91 -39.93
C THR A 49 123.22 -5.75 -39.80
N ALA A 50 124.40 -5.99 -39.22
CA ALA A 50 125.45 -4.97 -39.14
C ALA A 50 125.83 -4.45 -40.53
N VAL A 51 126.10 -3.15 -40.64
CA VAL A 51 126.50 -2.53 -41.93
C VAL A 51 127.77 -3.17 -42.48
N SER A 52 128.71 -3.58 -41.62
CA SER A 52 129.92 -4.32 -41.99
C SER A 52 129.66 -5.72 -42.56
N ALA A 53 128.43 -6.24 -42.42
CA ALA A 53 127.96 -7.51 -42.96
C ALA A 53 126.91 -7.34 -44.08
N GLY A 54 126.81 -6.14 -44.68
CA GLY A 54 125.91 -5.85 -45.80
C GLY A 54 124.49 -5.43 -45.41
N GLY A 55 124.24 -5.10 -44.13
CA GLY A 55 122.96 -4.56 -43.70
C GLY A 55 122.74 -3.08 -44.08
N ILE A 56 121.48 -2.66 -44.15
CA ILE A 56 121.05 -1.28 -44.49
C ILE A 56 120.30 -0.69 -43.30
N PRO A 57 120.68 0.46 -42.74
CA PRO A 57 119.94 1.05 -41.62
C PRO A 57 118.45 1.23 -41.92
N PRO A 58 117.54 1.11 -40.92
CA PRO A 58 116.13 1.40 -41.14
C PRO A 58 115.92 2.83 -41.65
N HIS A 59 115.00 3.02 -42.58
CA HIS A 59 114.75 4.35 -43.17
C HIS A 59 114.09 5.29 -42.16
N GLY A 60 114.64 6.49 -41.97
CA GLY A 60 114.01 7.54 -41.18
C GLY A 60 112.61 7.92 -41.69
N LYS A 61 112.38 7.82 -43.00
CA LYS A 61 111.06 8.04 -43.62
C LYS A 61 110.03 6.97 -43.23
N ASP A 62 110.47 5.75 -42.94
CA ASP A 62 109.59 4.66 -42.47
C ASP A 62 109.26 4.84 -40.99
N PHE A 63 110.22 5.25 -40.17
CA PHE A 63 109.94 5.67 -38.79
C PHE A 63 108.92 6.82 -38.74
N ASN A 64 109.11 7.84 -39.59
CA ASN A 64 108.17 8.95 -39.69
C ASN A 64 106.78 8.48 -40.16
N GLY A 65 106.70 7.56 -41.13
CA GLY A 65 105.44 6.98 -41.62
C GLY A 65 104.68 6.19 -40.56
N LEU A 66 105.37 5.27 -39.88
CA LEU A 66 104.80 4.46 -38.81
C LEU A 66 104.31 5.32 -37.64
N MET A 67 105.14 6.27 -37.20
CA MET A 67 104.76 7.18 -36.13
C MET A 67 103.65 8.14 -36.54
N TYR A 68 103.59 8.54 -37.81
CA TYR A 68 102.46 9.30 -38.35
C TYR A 68 101.16 8.51 -38.27
N ASP A 69 101.12 7.26 -38.75
CA ASP A 69 99.89 6.44 -38.74
C ASP A 69 99.37 6.21 -37.31
N ILE A 70 100.27 5.86 -36.39
CA ILE A 70 99.94 5.67 -34.97
C ILE A 70 99.42 6.98 -34.36
N THR A 71 100.15 8.08 -34.53
CA THR A 71 99.78 9.37 -33.91
C THR A 71 98.57 10.03 -34.55
N ALA A 72 98.30 9.76 -35.83
CA ALA A 72 97.08 10.18 -36.52
C ALA A 72 95.84 9.47 -35.96
N ALA A 73 95.90 8.14 -35.78
CA ALA A 73 94.83 7.37 -35.15
C ALA A 73 94.60 7.79 -33.70
N ILE A 74 95.67 7.98 -32.92
CA ILE A 74 95.59 8.48 -31.54
C ILE A 74 94.93 9.86 -31.51
N ARG A 75 95.35 10.79 -32.38
CA ARG A 75 94.77 12.14 -32.44
C ARG A 75 93.29 12.08 -32.77
N PHE A 76 92.87 11.25 -33.72
CA PHE A 76 91.46 11.07 -34.09
C PHE A 76 90.61 10.69 -32.87
N ALA A 77 91.02 9.65 -32.14
CA ALA A 77 90.33 9.24 -30.92
C ALA A 77 90.37 10.32 -29.82
N GLN A 78 91.52 10.98 -29.62
CA GLN A 78 91.69 12.03 -28.60
C GLN A 78 90.86 13.30 -28.88
N ALA A 79 90.55 13.57 -30.15
CA ALA A 79 89.68 14.67 -30.58
C ALA A 79 88.18 14.33 -30.48
N GLY A 80 87.83 13.14 -29.97
CA GLY A 80 86.44 12.67 -29.86
C GLY A 80 85.93 11.96 -31.12
N GLY A 81 86.80 11.64 -32.07
CA GLY A 81 86.44 10.88 -33.27
C GLY A 81 86.09 9.43 -32.93
N LEU A 82 84.92 9.00 -33.40
CA LEU A 82 84.53 7.60 -33.46
C LEU A 82 84.65 7.15 -34.91
N TYR A 83 85.18 5.94 -35.13
CA TYR A 83 85.22 5.38 -36.47
C TYR A 83 83.80 5.08 -36.95
N THR A 84 83.54 5.30 -38.23
CA THR A 84 82.28 4.90 -38.85
C THR A 84 82.40 3.48 -39.39
N TYR A 85 81.27 2.87 -39.76
CA TYR A 85 81.30 1.61 -40.49
C TYR A 85 82.13 1.74 -41.77
N ASN A 86 82.93 0.70 -42.04
CA ASN A 86 83.77 0.61 -43.23
C ASN A 86 83.80 -0.86 -43.65
N ALA A 87 83.15 -1.18 -44.77
CA ALA A 87 83.00 -2.56 -45.23
C ALA A 87 84.35 -3.23 -45.56
N GLY A 88 85.30 -2.47 -46.10
CA GLY A 88 86.64 -2.98 -46.41
C GLY A 88 87.44 -3.35 -45.16
N PHE A 89 87.40 -2.49 -44.14
CA PHE A 89 88.02 -2.76 -42.84
C PHE A 89 87.33 -3.92 -42.13
N ALA A 90 86.00 -3.93 -42.06
CA ALA A 90 85.22 -5.01 -41.44
C ALA A 90 85.59 -6.36 -42.08
N GLY A 91 85.63 -6.45 -43.41
CA GLY A 91 86.05 -7.67 -44.11
C GLY A 91 87.50 -8.09 -43.80
N ALA A 92 88.41 -7.14 -43.65
CA ALA A 92 89.82 -7.42 -43.35
C ALA A 92 90.07 -7.93 -41.93
N ILE A 93 89.25 -7.52 -40.96
CA ILE A 93 89.37 -7.94 -39.54
C ILE A 93 88.44 -9.10 -39.15
N GLY A 94 87.64 -9.63 -40.09
CA GLY A 94 86.66 -10.69 -39.80
C GLY A 94 85.33 -10.19 -39.22
N GLY A 95 85.05 -8.89 -39.30
CA GLY A 95 83.88 -8.22 -38.74
C GLY A 95 84.18 -7.44 -37.47
N TYR A 96 83.32 -6.49 -37.11
CA TYR A 96 83.46 -5.78 -35.85
C TYR A 96 83.07 -6.70 -34.68
N ALA A 97 83.88 -6.72 -33.62
CA ALA A 97 83.60 -7.49 -32.42
C ALA A 97 82.40 -6.93 -31.64
N LYS A 98 81.76 -7.77 -30.81
CA LYS A 98 80.69 -7.36 -29.90
C LYS A 98 81.20 -6.28 -28.95
N GLY A 99 80.42 -5.22 -28.78
CA GLY A 99 80.80 -4.06 -27.98
C GLY A 99 81.58 -2.99 -28.74
N ALA A 100 81.89 -3.18 -30.04
CA ALA A 100 82.40 -2.11 -30.89
C ALA A 100 81.41 -0.93 -30.94
N ILE A 101 81.93 0.28 -30.85
CA ILE A 101 81.14 1.51 -30.94
C ILE A 101 81.55 2.27 -32.18
N LEU A 102 80.59 2.52 -33.06
CA LEU A 102 80.80 3.27 -34.30
C LEU A 102 79.90 4.51 -34.36
N ALA A 103 80.37 5.55 -35.03
CA ALA A 103 79.51 6.67 -35.41
C ALA A 103 78.67 6.32 -36.65
N GLY A 104 77.48 6.90 -36.74
CA GLY A 104 76.69 6.93 -37.98
C GLY A 104 77.44 7.61 -39.11
N VAL A 105 77.27 7.12 -40.33
CA VAL A 105 77.85 7.69 -41.56
C VAL A 105 76.95 8.79 -42.10
N ALA A 106 75.64 8.55 -42.14
CA ALA A 106 74.61 9.44 -42.68
C ALA A 106 73.71 10.05 -41.60
N THR A 107 73.72 9.50 -40.38
CA THR A 107 72.91 10.00 -39.26
C THR A 107 73.78 10.47 -38.10
N THR A 108 73.17 11.13 -37.12
CA THR A 108 73.83 11.48 -35.85
C THR A 108 73.90 10.31 -34.86
N ALA A 109 73.55 9.09 -35.28
CA ALA A 109 73.50 7.91 -34.41
C ALA A 109 74.88 7.51 -33.87
N VAL A 110 74.86 6.88 -32.70
CA VAL A 110 76.02 6.16 -32.15
C VAL A 110 75.61 4.72 -32.01
N TRP A 111 76.27 3.85 -32.74
CA TRP A 111 75.92 2.44 -32.88
C TRP A 111 76.77 1.59 -31.95
N LEU A 112 76.13 0.81 -31.08
CA LEU A 112 76.75 -0.24 -30.29
C LEU A 112 76.54 -1.59 -30.99
N ASN A 113 77.62 -2.27 -31.34
CA ASN A 113 77.56 -3.61 -31.87
C ASN A 113 77.20 -4.61 -30.76
N THR A 114 76.28 -5.52 -31.04
CA THR A 114 75.77 -6.51 -30.08
C THR A 114 76.16 -7.96 -30.43
N THR A 115 76.82 -8.17 -31.57
CA THR A 115 77.21 -9.49 -32.09
C THR A 115 78.70 -9.50 -32.47
N ASP A 116 79.41 -10.60 -32.25
CA ASP A 116 80.79 -10.77 -32.74
C ASP A 116 80.82 -10.95 -34.26
N ASP A 117 81.98 -10.69 -34.87
CA ASP A 117 82.22 -10.86 -36.30
C ASP A 117 81.20 -10.14 -37.21
N ASN A 118 80.70 -8.97 -36.76
CA ASN A 118 79.61 -8.28 -37.45
C ASN A 118 80.09 -7.57 -38.72
N LEU A 119 79.58 -8.04 -39.86
CA LEU A 119 79.81 -7.48 -41.21
C LEU A 119 78.64 -6.62 -41.72
N THR A 120 77.57 -6.46 -40.93
CA THR A 120 76.38 -5.71 -41.32
C THR A 120 76.62 -4.21 -41.15
N ASP A 121 76.24 -3.42 -42.15
CA ASP A 121 76.23 -1.96 -42.06
C ASP A 121 75.09 -1.50 -41.13
N PRO A 122 75.37 -0.80 -40.01
CA PRO A 122 74.33 -0.31 -39.09
C PRO A 122 73.32 0.64 -39.74
N GLU A 123 73.67 1.27 -40.86
CA GLU A 123 72.81 2.20 -41.60
C GLU A 123 72.40 1.64 -42.98
N GLY A 124 72.54 0.33 -43.19
CA GLY A 124 72.09 -0.38 -44.38
C GLY A 124 70.57 -0.64 -44.42
N SER A 125 70.16 -1.65 -45.17
CA SER A 125 68.74 -2.04 -45.29
C SER A 125 68.14 -2.57 -43.99
N ASP A 126 68.97 -3.11 -43.10
CA ASP A 126 68.65 -3.40 -41.72
C ASP A 126 69.86 -3.08 -40.84
N SER A 127 69.59 -2.87 -39.55
CA SER A 127 70.60 -2.59 -38.53
C SER A 127 70.87 -3.83 -37.68
N ALA A 128 70.83 -5.03 -38.29
CA ALA A 128 70.96 -6.28 -37.56
C ALA A 128 72.27 -6.34 -36.76
N GLY A 129 72.16 -6.67 -35.47
CA GLY A 129 73.31 -6.69 -34.56
C GLY A 129 73.72 -5.31 -34.02
N TRP A 130 73.02 -4.23 -34.34
CA TRP A 130 73.35 -2.87 -33.87
C TRP A 130 72.24 -2.25 -33.01
N VAL A 131 72.64 -1.44 -32.02
CA VAL A 131 71.72 -0.63 -31.20
C VAL A 131 72.11 0.84 -31.30
N ASN A 132 71.15 1.71 -31.63
CA ASN A 132 71.35 3.15 -31.58
C ASN A 132 71.29 3.62 -30.11
N LEU A 133 72.41 4.09 -29.58
CA LEU A 133 72.53 4.56 -28.19
C LEU A 133 71.84 5.91 -27.93
N LEU A 134 71.45 6.65 -28.98
CA LEU A 134 70.78 7.95 -28.86
C LEU A 134 69.26 7.88 -29.03
N GLU A 135 68.71 6.78 -29.55
CA GLU A 135 67.28 6.53 -29.50
C GLU A 135 66.90 5.98 -28.12
N ASP A 136 65.79 6.43 -27.52
CA ASP A 136 65.29 5.98 -26.20
C ASP A 136 65.28 4.43 -26.12
N PRO A 137 66.33 3.79 -25.56
CA PRO A 137 66.55 2.36 -25.73
C PRO A 137 65.59 1.53 -24.89
N LYS A 138 64.88 2.20 -23.96
CA LYS A 138 64.02 1.56 -22.95
C LYS A 138 62.56 2.00 -23.05
N ARG A 139 62.19 2.85 -24.03
CA ARG A 139 60.83 3.42 -24.16
C ARG A 139 60.36 4.07 -22.85
N ILE A 140 61.23 4.84 -22.21
CA ILE A 140 60.96 5.48 -20.92
C ILE A 140 60.01 6.68 -21.10
N PHE A 141 59.97 7.27 -22.30
CA PHE A 141 59.11 8.42 -22.61
C PHE A 141 57.92 8.03 -23.49
N LEU A 142 56.77 8.68 -23.24
CA LEU A 142 55.59 8.61 -24.12
C LEU A 142 55.88 9.31 -25.45
N ARG A 143 55.46 8.70 -26.56
CA ARG A 143 55.65 9.27 -27.91
C ARG A 143 54.34 9.82 -28.44
N GLN A 144 54.34 11.07 -28.91
CA GLN A 144 53.13 11.74 -29.45
C GLN A 144 52.42 10.91 -30.52
N LYS A 145 53.18 10.32 -31.46
CA LYS A 145 52.63 9.50 -32.56
C LYS A 145 51.82 8.28 -32.11
N ASN A 146 52.06 7.81 -30.89
CA ASN A 146 51.42 6.61 -30.38
C ASN A 146 50.06 6.91 -29.73
N ASN A 147 49.67 8.17 -29.53
CA ASN A 147 48.39 8.56 -28.91
C ASN A 147 48.09 7.74 -27.62
N LEU A 148 49.09 7.61 -26.75
CA LEU A 148 49.02 6.87 -25.48
C LEU A 148 48.84 5.34 -25.62
N SER A 149 48.96 4.77 -26.82
CA SER A 149 49.00 3.30 -26.98
C SER A 149 50.26 2.67 -26.36
N ASP A 150 51.31 3.46 -26.13
CA ASP A 150 52.55 3.11 -25.44
C ASP A 150 52.52 3.35 -23.93
N LEU A 151 51.37 3.77 -23.39
CA LEU A 151 51.16 3.91 -21.95
C LEU A 151 51.02 2.53 -21.29
N GLN A 152 52.04 2.12 -20.55
CA GLN A 152 52.13 0.78 -19.97
C GLN A 152 51.04 0.49 -18.93
N ASN A 153 50.75 1.44 -18.03
CA ASN A 153 49.72 1.27 -17.01
C ASN A 153 48.64 2.35 -17.12
N LYS A 154 47.63 2.06 -17.95
CA LYS A 154 46.48 2.95 -18.16
C LYS A 154 45.68 3.20 -16.88
N GLY A 155 45.62 2.24 -15.96
CA GLY A 155 44.91 2.38 -14.68
C GLY A 155 45.56 3.43 -13.79
N THR A 156 46.84 3.23 -13.46
CA THR A 156 47.61 4.17 -12.63
C THR A 156 47.72 5.56 -13.27
N ALA A 157 47.85 5.64 -14.58
CA ALA A 157 47.84 6.93 -15.26
C ALA A 157 46.51 7.68 -15.11
N ARG A 158 45.37 6.98 -15.17
CA ARG A 158 44.05 7.58 -14.88
C ARG A 158 43.95 8.04 -13.42
N ASP A 159 44.44 7.23 -12.49
CA ASP A 159 44.46 7.58 -11.06
C ASP A 159 45.31 8.84 -10.80
N ASN A 160 46.50 8.94 -11.40
CA ASN A 160 47.38 10.11 -11.30
C ASN A 160 46.74 11.38 -11.87
N LEU A 161 45.90 11.25 -12.90
CA LEU A 161 45.16 12.35 -13.51
C LEU A 161 43.80 12.60 -12.84
N GLN A 162 43.41 11.78 -11.86
CA GLN A 162 42.11 11.83 -11.18
C GLN A 162 40.91 11.71 -12.13
N VAL A 163 41.04 10.90 -13.19
CA VAL A 163 39.97 10.62 -14.16
C VAL A 163 39.48 9.19 -14.03
N TYR A 164 38.19 8.97 -14.34
CA TYR A 164 37.56 7.65 -14.28
C TYR A 164 37.40 7.04 -15.69
N SER A 165 37.47 5.71 -15.80
CA SER A 165 37.03 5.03 -17.02
C SER A 165 35.51 5.14 -17.21
N LYS A 166 35.02 4.74 -18.38
CA LYS A 166 33.58 4.63 -18.60
C LYS A 166 32.95 3.67 -17.59
N GLU A 167 33.47 2.45 -17.43
CA GLU A 167 32.91 1.49 -16.45
C GLU A 167 32.94 2.02 -15.02
N GLN A 168 34.03 2.71 -14.62
CA GLN A 168 34.13 3.28 -13.27
C GLN A 168 33.12 4.42 -13.06
N SER A 169 32.82 5.19 -14.10
CA SER A 169 31.84 6.27 -14.06
C SER A 169 30.41 5.72 -14.01
N ASP A 170 30.12 4.72 -14.87
CA ASP A 170 28.83 4.01 -14.90
C ASP A 170 28.53 3.35 -13.54
N GLN A 171 29.55 2.88 -12.81
CA GLN A 171 29.38 2.32 -11.46
C GLN A 171 29.14 3.37 -10.36
N ARG A 172 29.45 4.64 -10.61
CA ARG A 172 29.41 5.71 -9.59
C ARG A 172 28.23 6.65 -9.74
N TYR A 173 27.73 6.86 -10.95
CA TYR A 173 26.78 7.92 -11.26
C TYR A 173 25.53 7.36 -11.95
N VAL A 174 24.39 7.98 -11.62
CA VAL A 174 23.10 7.66 -12.22
C VAL A 174 23.06 8.12 -13.68
N HIS A 175 22.61 7.25 -14.58
CA HIS A 175 22.43 7.56 -15.99
C HIS A 175 21.15 8.35 -16.28
N ARG A 176 21.23 9.25 -17.27
CA ARG A 176 20.08 10.07 -17.72
C ARG A 176 18.95 9.24 -18.32
N GLU A 177 19.29 8.12 -18.96
CA GLU A 177 18.33 7.21 -19.61
C GLU A 177 17.68 6.24 -18.62
N GLY A 178 18.06 6.29 -17.35
CA GLY A 178 17.61 5.38 -16.30
C GLY A 178 18.74 4.51 -15.79
N ASP A 179 18.64 4.12 -14.51
CA ASP A 179 19.65 3.32 -13.83
C ASP A 179 18.99 2.39 -12.82
N LYS A 180 19.72 1.34 -12.42
CA LYS A 180 19.34 0.42 -11.35
C LYS A 180 20.29 0.60 -10.17
N ILE A 181 19.81 1.26 -9.14
CA ILE A 181 20.54 1.40 -7.87
C ILE A 181 20.40 0.09 -7.08
N THR A 182 21.52 -0.52 -6.67
CA THR A 182 21.55 -1.79 -5.93
C THR A 182 21.41 -1.62 -4.41
N GLY A 183 21.52 -0.39 -3.91
CA GLY A 183 21.32 -0.01 -2.51
C GLY A 183 20.17 0.98 -2.30
N GLU A 184 20.04 1.51 -1.08
CA GLU A 184 19.01 2.49 -0.72
C GLU A 184 19.29 3.89 -1.32
N LEU A 185 18.30 4.50 -1.97
CA LEU A 185 18.33 5.92 -2.33
C LEU A 185 17.87 6.76 -1.13
N LYS A 186 18.79 7.55 -0.54
CA LYS A 186 18.52 8.41 0.63
C LYS A 186 18.52 9.87 0.25
N ILE A 187 17.41 10.56 0.51
CA ILE A 187 17.22 11.97 0.15
C ILE A 187 16.93 12.77 1.42
N ARG A 188 17.76 13.78 1.72
CA ARG A 188 17.56 14.67 2.89
C ARG A 188 16.65 15.86 2.59
N GLY A 189 16.44 16.19 1.32
CA GLY A 189 15.61 17.31 0.89
C GLY A 189 14.14 17.12 1.26
N VAL A 190 13.47 18.22 1.61
CA VAL A 190 12.05 18.20 2.01
C VAL A 190 11.16 17.78 0.84
N ASN A 191 11.33 18.40 -0.33
CA ASN A 191 10.74 17.90 -1.58
C ASN A 191 11.67 16.81 -2.11
N ALA A 192 11.40 15.54 -1.77
CA ALA A 192 12.37 14.47 -1.94
C ALA A 192 12.36 13.90 -3.38
N LEU A 193 11.19 13.53 -3.88
CA LEU A 193 11.02 12.95 -5.22
C LEU A 193 9.88 13.65 -5.95
N ARG A 194 10.06 13.90 -7.24
CA ARG A 194 9.03 14.43 -8.14
C ARG A 194 8.80 13.46 -9.29
N ILE A 195 7.54 13.20 -9.58
CA ILE A 195 7.08 12.48 -10.79
C ILE A 195 6.19 13.46 -11.55
N PHE A 196 6.49 13.78 -12.80
CA PHE A 196 5.83 14.89 -13.47
C PHE A 196 5.64 14.67 -14.98
N ASN A 197 4.71 15.43 -15.54
CA ASN A 197 4.64 15.77 -16.96
C ASN A 197 4.59 17.30 -17.12
N GLU A 198 4.21 17.80 -18.28
CA GLU A 198 4.10 19.24 -18.54
C GLU A 198 3.07 19.93 -17.63
N ALA A 199 1.90 19.30 -17.43
CA ALA A 199 0.79 19.90 -16.70
C ALA A 199 0.95 19.79 -15.18
N PHE A 200 1.29 18.61 -14.66
CA PHE A 200 1.30 18.35 -13.23
C PHE A 200 2.53 17.57 -12.80
N GLY A 201 3.02 17.91 -11.61
CA GLY A 201 4.00 17.14 -10.87
C GLY A 201 3.35 16.62 -9.60
N LEU A 202 3.71 15.40 -9.19
CA LEU A 202 3.46 14.86 -7.87
C LEU A 202 4.76 14.86 -7.08
N ILE A 203 4.77 15.58 -5.96
CA ILE A 203 5.94 15.72 -5.09
C ILE A 203 5.72 14.85 -3.85
N PHE A 204 6.65 13.93 -3.60
CA PHE A 204 6.81 13.22 -2.35
C PHE A 204 7.56 14.14 -1.40
N ARG A 205 6.81 14.82 -0.54
CA ARG A 205 7.34 15.83 0.35
C ARG A 205 7.38 15.31 1.78
N ARG A 206 8.53 15.38 2.44
CA ARG A 206 8.71 15.05 3.85
C ARG A 206 9.08 16.28 4.68
N PRO A 207 8.14 17.20 4.99
CA PRO A 207 8.38 18.29 5.92
C PRO A 207 8.12 17.83 7.35
N GLU A 208 8.89 18.37 8.30
CA GLU A 208 8.62 18.19 9.74
C GLU A 208 8.39 16.70 10.12
N GLU A 209 7.17 16.40 10.59
CA GLU A 209 6.75 15.08 11.07
C GLU A 209 5.85 14.33 10.09
N CYS A 210 5.67 14.79 8.85
CA CYS A 210 4.75 14.17 7.90
C CYS A 210 5.42 13.76 6.58
N LEU A 211 4.83 12.79 5.88
CA LEU A 211 5.04 12.53 4.46
C LEU A 211 3.76 12.91 3.72
N HIS A 212 3.86 13.75 2.70
CA HIS A 212 2.74 14.15 1.85
C HIS A 212 3.00 13.74 0.40
N LEU A 213 1.92 13.40 -0.31
CA LEU A 213 1.89 13.33 -1.76
C LEU A 213 1.16 14.57 -2.26
N ILE A 214 1.89 15.56 -2.77
CA ILE A 214 1.35 16.89 -3.10
C ILE A 214 1.47 17.16 -4.60
N PRO A 215 0.36 17.41 -5.31
CA PRO A 215 0.43 17.84 -6.69
C PRO A 215 0.89 19.31 -6.78
N THR A 216 1.53 19.67 -7.88
CA THR A 216 1.75 21.07 -8.27
C THR A 216 0.44 21.72 -8.72
N SER A 217 0.46 23.04 -8.90
CA SER A 217 -0.53 23.70 -9.75
C SER A 217 -0.42 23.20 -11.20
N GLU A 218 -1.49 23.37 -11.97
CA GLU A 218 -1.53 23.06 -13.40
C GLU A 218 -0.55 23.93 -14.20
N GLY A 219 0.09 23.35 -15.21
CA GLY A 219 1.13 23.97 -16.04
C GLY A 219 2.48 24.14 -15.36
N GLN A 220 2.66 23.56 -14.17
CA GLN A 220 3.86 23.75 -13.34
C GLN A 220 4.50 22.41 -12.96
N GLY A 221 4.40 21.39 -13.83
CA GLY A 221 4.74 20.02 -13.45
C GLY A 221 6.21 19.81 -13.12
N GLU A 222 7.12 20.29 -13.97
CA GLU A 222 8.58 20.09 -13.80
C GLU A 222 9.16 20.96 -12.69
N ASN A 223 8.94 22.28 -12.77
CA ASN A 223 9.64 23.26 -11.93
C ASN A 223 8.73 23.97 -10.91
N GLY A 224 7.44 23.63 -10.86
CA GLY A 224 6.49 24.25 -9.95
C GLY A 224 6.70 23.89 -8.49
N ASP A 225 6.39 24.83 -7.61
CA ASP A 225 6.27 24.59 -6.17
C ASP A 225 5.09 23.66 -5.84
N ILE A 226 4.99 23.29 -4.55
CA ILE A 226 3.86 22.52 -4.05
C ILE A 226 2.54 23.27 -4.23
N GLY A 227 1.50 22.57 -4.69
CA GLY A 227 0.16 23.12 -4.80
C GLY A 227 -0.58 23.21 -3.45
N PRO A 228 -1.81 23.74 -3.45
CA PRO A 228 -2.62 23.91 -2.25
C PRO A 228 -3.25 22.59 -1.75
N LEU A 229 -3.33 21.56 -2.59
CA LEU A 229 -4.02 20.32 -2.27
C LEU A 229 -3.21 19.45 -1.29
N ARG A 230 -3.93 18.70 -0.44
CA ARG A 230 -3.38 17.66 0.44
C ARG A 230 -4.17 16.36 0.30
N PRO A 231 -4.03 15.64 -0.84
CA PRO A 231 -4.82 14.44 -1.09
C PRO A 231 -4.48 13.28 -0.15
N PHE A 232 -3.21 13.14 0.23
CA PHE A 232 -2.72 12.05 1.07
C PHE A 232 -1.55 12.52 1.94
N THR A 233 -1.62 12.22 3.23
CA THR A 233 -0.61 12.54 4.25
C THR A 233 -0.42 11.36 5.18
N ILE A 234 0.81 11.06 5.58
CA ILE A 234 1.15 10.15 6.68
C ILE A 234 1.86 10.95 7.76
N ASN A 235 1.34 10.94 8.99
CA ASN A 235 2.09 11.41 10.13
C ASN A 235 3.17 10.36 10.48
N LEU A 236 4.44 10.73 10.44
CA LEU A 236 5.58 9.84 10.67
C LEU A 236 5.82 9.51 12.15
N ARG A 237 5.22 10.28 13.07
CA ARG A 237 5.25 9.99 14.50
C ARG A 237 4.18 8.98 14.90
N THR A 238 2.98 9.07 14.33
CA THR A 238 1.83 8.25 14.73
C THR A 238 1.47 7.16 13.71
N GLY A 239 1.92 7.26 12.47
CA GLY A 239 1.52 6.40 11.35
C GLY A 239 0.15 6.73 10.77
N GLU A 240 -0.56 7.73 11.31
CA GLU A 240 -1.90 8.11 10.87
C GLU A 240 -1.90 8.58 9.41
N ILE A 241 -2.85 8.08 8.62
CA ILE A 241 -3.07 8.49 7.24
C ILE A 241 -4.27 9.44 7.19
N SER A 242 -4.07 10.63 6.62
CA SER A 242 -5.13 11.62 6.42
C SER A 242 -5.35 11.90 4.93
N MET A 243 -6.60 11.85 4.49
CA MET A 243 -7.05 12.20 3.14
C MET A 243 -8.14 13.26 3.23
N SER A 244 -7.77 14.54 3.12
CA SER A 244 -8.70 15.68 3.29
C SER A 244 -9.53 16.00 2.05
N HIS A 245 -9.60 15.08 1.10
CA HIS A 245 -10.31 15.20 -0.17
C HIS A 245 -11.22 13.99 -0.36
N LYS A 246 -12.11 14.03 -1.36
CA LYS A 246 -12.99 12.90 -1.67
C LYS A 246 -12.17 11.63 -1.93
N VAL A 247 -12.56 10.54 -1.28
CA VAL A 247 -11.99 9.20 -1.50
C VAL A 247 -13.04 8.37 -2.25
N SER A 248 -12.68 7.84 -3.42
CA SER A 248 -13.48 6.89 -4.18
C SER A 248 -12.84 5.51 -4.08
N VAL A 249 -13.58 4.50 -3.61
CA VAL A 249 -13.08 3.13 -3.42
C VAL A 249 -13.90 2.19 -4.30
N GLY A 250 -13.29 1.69 -5.38
CA GLY A 250 -13.88 0.69 -6.27
C GLY A 250 -13.64 -0.75 -5.76
N GLY A 251 -14.52 -1.69 -6.11
CA GLY A 251 -14.36 -3.10 -5.73
C GLY A 251 -14.76 -3.44 -4.28
N GLY A 252 -15.28 -2.48 -3.52
CA GLY A 252 -15.69 -2.65 -2.12
C GLY A 252 -14.62 -2.15 -1.13
N SER A 253 -15.04 -1.89 0.11
CA SER A 253 -14.14 -1.47 1.21
C SER A 253 -14.44 -2.30 2.45
N GLN A 254 -13.38 -2.72 3.14
CA GLN A 254 -13.47 -3.39 4.43
C GLN A 254 -12.76 -2.54 5.48
N VAL A 255 -13.46 -2.21 6.56
CA VAL A 255 -12.87 -1.59 7.74
C VAL A 255 -12.65 -2.68 8.78
N ASN A 256 -11.40 -2.96 9.11
CA ASN A 256 -11.05 -3.88 10.19
C ASN A 256 -11.01 -3.12 11.51
N GLY A 257 -12.17 -3.02 12.16
CA GLY A 257 -12.37 -2.24 13.38
C GLY A 257 -13.55 -1.29 13.26
N ALA A 258 -13.44 -0.14 13.93
CA ALA A 258 -14.55 0.78 14.12
C ALA A 258 -14.56 1.89 13.07
N LEU A 259 -15.73 2.24 12.55
CA LEU A 259 -15.94 3.37 11.64
C LEU A 259 -16.62 4.53 12.39
N GLY A 260 -16.02 5.71 12.34
CA GLY A 260 -16.64 6.94 12.84
C GLY A 260 -16.98 7.88 11.69
N ILE A 261 -18.20 8.43 11.69
CA ILE A 261 -18.65 9.38 10.68
C ILE A 261 -18.79 10.76 11.31
N GLY A 262 -17.90 11.69 10.90
CA GLY A 262 -17.81 13.05 11.44
C GLY A 262 -17.09 13.15 12.79
N VAL A 263 -16.73 12.02 13.38
CA VAL A 263 -16.19 11.88 14.74
C VAL A 263 -15.33 10.62 14.82
N GLN A 264 -14.39 10.56 15.77
CA GLN A 264 -13.69 9.32 16.08
C GLN A 264 -14.64 8.35 16.79
N ASN A 265 -14.66 7.09 16.37
CA ASN A 265 -15.51 6.08 17.00
C ASN A 265 -14.97 5.67 18.37
N ALA A 266 -15.81 5.81 19.41
CA ALA A 266 -15.54 5.38 20.78
C ALA A 266 -16.30 4.09 21.19
N LEU A 267 -17.26 3.60 20.38
CA LEU A 267 -17.88 2.29 20.59
C LEU A 267 -16.89 1.13 20.40
N GLY A 268 -15.86 1.31 19.56
CA GLY A 268 -14.81 0.34 19.28
C GLY A 268 -15.30 -0.94 18.58
N GLY A 269 -14.41 -1.91 18.34
CA GLY A 269 -14.73 -3.17 17.65
C GLY A 269 -15.41 -2.97 16.30
N ASN A 270 -16.25 -3.92 15.87
CA ASN A 270 -17.03 -3.81 14.63
C ASN A 270 -18.26 -2.92 14.86
N SER A 271 -18.08 -1.60 14.71
CA SER A 271 -19.14 -0.62 14.95
C SER A 271 -19.09 0.55 13.98
N ILE A 272 -20.21 1.26 13.91
CA ILE A 272 -20.39 2.52 13.20
C ILE A 272 -20.97 3.52 14.20
N VAL A 273 -20.37 4.71 14.33
CA VAL A 273 -20.96 5.83 15.08
C VAL A 273 -21.19 7.04 14.17
N LEU A 274 -22.18 7.86 14.52
CA LEU A 274 -22.71 8.91 13.65
C LEU A 274 -22.87 10.23 14.42
N GLY A 275 -22.11 11.27 14.05
CA GLY A 275 -22.30 12.64 14.56
C GLY A 275 -21.78 12.89 15.99
N ASP A 276 -21.86 11.91 16.87
CA ASP A 276 -21.13 11.82 18.14
C ASP A 276 -20.29 10.53 18.17
N ASN A 277 -19.39 10.41 19.14
CA ASN A 277 -18.45 9.30 19.16
C ASN A 277 -19.03 7.99 19.72
N ASP A 278 -20.30 7.95 20.14
CA ASP A 278 -20.82 6.83 20.91
C ASP A 278 -22.32 6.48 20.68
N THR A 279 -22.96 7.08 19.67
CA THR A 279 -24.29 6.73 19.16
C THR A 279 -24.16 6.05 17.80
N GLY A 280 -24.74 4.87 17.63
CA GLY A 280 -24.72 4.16 16.35
C GLY A 280 -25.03 2.66 16.44
N PHE A 281 -24.31 1.84 15.68
CA PHE A 281 -24.55 0.40 15.59
C PHE A 281 -23.28 -0.37 15.92
N LYS A 282 -23.42 -1.51 16.59
CA LYS A 282 -22.29 -2.37 16.92
C LYS A 282 -22.69 -3.82 16.78
N GLN A 283 -21.86 -4.57 16.06
CA GLN A 283 -21.95 -6.02 16.04
C GLN A 283 -21.28 -6.56 17.32
N ASN A 284 -22.03 -7.35 18.08
CA ASN A 284 -21.57 -7.92 19.36
C ASN A 284 -21.51 -9.46 19.33
N GLY A 285 -21.36 -10.02 18.12
CA GLY A 285 -21.32 -11.46 17.87
C GLY A 285 -21.94 -11.79 16.51
N ASP A 286 -21.79 -13.05 16.08
CA ASP A 286 -22.46 -13.52 14.87
C ASP A 286 -23.98 -13.48 15.04
N GLY A 287 -24.67 -12.94 14.04
CA GLY A 287 -26.12 -12.72 14.08
C GLY A 287 -26.63 -11.72 15.13
N ILE A 288 -25.76 -10.96 15.81
CA ILE A 288 -26.13 -10.02 16.88
C ILE A 288 -25.77 -8.58 16.48
N LEU A 289 -26.79 -7.78 16.17
CA LEU A 289 -26.66 -6.35 15.89
C LEU A 289 -27.33 -5.52 16.99
N ASP A 290 -26.56 -4.61 17.56
CA ASP A 290 -27.00 -3.74 18.65
C ASP A 290 -27.02 -2.27 18.20
N VAL A 291 -28.07 -1.53 18.57
CA VAL A 291 -28.20 -0.07 18.41
C VAL A 291 -27.78 0.59 19.71
N TYR A 292 -26.95 1.63 19.63
CA TYR A 292 -26.43 2.43 20.73
C TYR A 292 -26.85 3.89 20.58
N ALA A 293 -27.14 4.57 21.69
CA ALA A 293 -27.32 6.01 21.80
C ALA A 293 -26.61 6.52 23.05
N ASN A 294 -25.69 7.46 22.90
CA ASN A 294 -24.84 8.02 23.96
C ASN A 294 -24.16 6.91 24.80
N SER A 295 -23.44 6.02 24.11
CA SER A 295 -22.82 4.79 24.64
C SER A 295 -23.79 3.73 25.18
N GLN A 296 -25.11 3.95 25.12
CA GLN A 296 -26.11 3.03 25.69
C GLN A 296 -26.81 2.21 24.62
N ARG A 297 -26.81 0.89 24.75
CA ARG A 297 -27.59 0.03 23.86
C ARG A 297 -29.11 0.20 24.06
N VAL A 298 -29.85 0.51 22.99
CA VAL A 298 -31.30 0.80 22.99
C VAL A 298 -32.16 -0.19 22.21
N PHE A 299 -31.59 -0.92 21.24
CA PHE A 299 -32.29 -1.99 20.53
C PHE A 299 -31.34 -3.13 20.09
N ARG A 300 -31.80 -4.39 20.03
CA ARG A 300 -31.09 -5.53 19.43
C ARG A 300 -31.91 -6.24 18.38
N PHE A 301 -31.21 -6.63 17.33
CA PHE A 301 -31.66 -7.60 16.34
C PHE A 301 -30.81 -8.87 16.47
N GLN A 302 -31.50 -10.01 16.59
CA GLN A 302 -30.92 -11.35 16.53
C GLN A 302 -31.92 -12.33 15.89
N ASN A 303 -31.47 -13.50 15.45
CA ASN A 303 -32.34 -14.45 14.77
C ASN A 303 -33.52 -14.89 15.68
N GLY A 304 -34.75 -14.76 15.17
CA GLY A 304 -35.98 -15.17 15.86
C GLY A 304 -36.58 -14.16 16.85
N VAL A 305 -35.89 -13.06 17.19
CA VAL A 305 -36.42 -12.08 18.14
C VAL A 305 -35.81 -10.68 17.97
N ALA A 306 -36.66 -9.66 18.08
CA ALA A 306 -36.28 -8.25 18.13
C ALA A 306 -36.51 -7.73 19.56
N ILE A 307 -35.50 -7.05 20.12
CA ILE A 307 -35.50 -6.70 21.54
C ILE A 307 -35.26 -5.20 21.70
N ALA A 308 -36.28 -4.47 22.13
CA ALA A 308 -36.11 -3.11 22.66
C ALA A 308 -35.41 -3.16 24.04
N PHE A 309 -34.26 -2.48 24.24
CA PHE A 309 -33.49 -2.49 25.51
C PHE A 309 -33.80 -1.34 26.48
N LYS A 310 -34.61 -0.39 26.01
CA LYS A 310 -35.20 0.68 26.83
C LYS A 310 -36.71 0.49 26.81
N ASN A 311 -37.39 1.14 27.76
CA ASN A 311 -38.84 1.03 27.88
C ASN A 311 -39.44 1.12 26.47
N ILE A 312 -40.21 0.10 26.09
CA ILE A 312 -41.47 0.46 25.46
C ILE A 312 -42.28 1.02 26.62
N GLN A 313 -41.99 2.26 26.95
CA GLN A 313 -42.80 3.00 27.86
C GLN A 313 -44.17 2.99 27.22
N ALA A 314 -45.06 2.33 27.93
CA ALA A 314 -46.31 2.95 28.28
C ALA A 314 -46.31 3.40 29.76
N GLY A 315 -45.16 3.69 30.38
CA GLY A 315 -45.09 4.28 31.72
C GLY A 315 -43.86 3.89 32.55
N THR A 316 -43.74 4.43 33.77
CA THR A 316 -42.54 4.37 34.64
C THR A 316 -42.66 3.56 35.96
N ALA A 317 -43.87 3.39 36.58
CA ALA A 317 -44.04 2.72 37.90
C ALA A 317 -44.83 1.37 37.92
N ARG A 318 -45.63 1.04 36.89
CA ARG A 318 -46.39 -0.24 36.77
C ARG A 318 -46.19 -0.81 35.35
N LYS A 319 -45.94 -2.12 35.21
CA LYS A 319 -45.50 -2.81 33.96
C LYS A 319 -46.63 -3.60 33.26
N PHE A 320 -46.49 -3.84 31.95
CA PHE A 320 -47.46 -4.53 31.07
C PHE A 320 -46.87 -5.83 30.47
N THR A 321 -47.60 -6.97 30.48
CA THR A 321 -47.09 -8.34 30.15
C THR A 321 -47.88 -9.00 28.99
N LEU A 322 -47.18 -9.67 28.05
CA LEU A 322 -47.75 -10.50 26.94
C LEU A 322 -47.14 -11.93 26.98
N SER A 323 -47.96 -13.00 26.91
CA SER A 323 -47.49 -14.41 27.04
C SER A 323 -48.34 -15.46 26.31
N SER A 324 -47.73 -16.58 25.87
CA SER A 324 -48.37 -17.77 25.27
C SER A 324 -47.92 -19.07 25.94
N ALA A 325 -48.85 -20.00 26.23
CA ALA A 325 -48.54 -21.34 26.77
C ALA A 325 -48.19 -22.38 25.68
N ASN A 326 -48.26 -22.01 24.40
CA ASN A 326 -47.99 -22.83 23.21
C ASN A 326 -48.79 -24.14 23.06
N ASN A 327 -49.64 -24.51 24.03
CA ASN A 327 -50.70 -25.51 23.87
C ASN A 327 -51.99 -24.89 23.36
N SER A 328 -52.01 -23.56 23.29
CA SER A 328 -53.02 -22.85 22.54
C SER A 328 -52.86 -23.36 21.13
N THR A 329 -53.89 -24.06 20.67
CA THR A 329 -53.97 -24.58 19.30
C THR A 329 -54.06 -23.46 18.27
N LYS A 330 -54.09 -22.22 18.77
CA LYS A 330 -54.23 -20.95 18.08
C LYS A 330 -53.31 -19.93 18.74
N ASN A 331 -52.68 -19.05 18.01
CA ASN A 331 -51.94 -17.94 18.62
C ASN A 331 -52.91 -17.04 19.38
N ALA A 332 -52.46 -16.49 20.49
CA ALA A 332 -53.18 -15.45 21.21
C ALA A 332 -52.36 -14.17 21.13
N ALA A 333 -53.04 -13.07 20.83
CA ALA A 333 -52.41 -11.79 20.69
C ALA A 333 -53.16 -10.78 21.57
N PHE A 334 -52.42 -10.17 22.49
CA PHE A 334 -52.88 -8.94 23.10
C PHE A 334 -52.59 -7.83 22.10
N CYS A 335 -53.64 -7.51 21.34
CA CYS A 335 -53.57 -6.55 20.27
C CYS A 335 -54.09 -5.24 20.81
N LEU A 336 -53.22 -4.24 20.84
CA LEU A 336 -53.70 -2.88 20.78
C LEU A 336 -53.97 -2.56 19.31
N TRP A 337 -55.25 -2.47 18.94
CA TRP A 337 -55.72 -2.15 17.59
C TRP A 337 -56.93 -1.20 17.61
N GLY A 338 -57.52 -0.83 16.47
CA GLY A 338 -58.73 0.04 16.40
C GLY A 338 -59.11 0.49 14.98
N ASN A 339 -60.32 1.05 14.76
CA ASN A 339 -60.85 1.57 13.47
C ASN A 339 -61.85 2.76 13.59
N PRO A 340 -62.24 3.52 12.53
CA PRO A 340 -63.05 4.74 12.66
C PRO A 340 -64.42 4.58 13.34
N SER A 341 -65.07 3.44 13.11
CA SER A 341 -66.33 3.10 13.79
C SER A 341 -66.10 2.58 15.21
N ARG A 342 -64.86 2.14 15.53
CA ARG A 342 -64.37 1.53 16.79
C ARG A 342 -62.96 2.03 17.17
N PRO A 343 -62.81 3.32 17.50
CA PRO A 343 -61.53 4.03 17.53
C PRO A 343 -60.35 3.40 18.29
N VAL A 344 -60.54 2.80 19.47
CA VAL A 344 -59.48 2.11 20.23
C VAL A 344 -60.04 0.79 20.71
N VAL A 345 -59.32 -0.28 20.45
CA VAL A 345 -59.66 -1.65 20.78
C VAL A 345 -58.45 -2.28 21.43
N ALA A 346 -58.45 -2.25 22.76
CA ALA A 346 -57.56 -3.11 23.53
C ALA A 346 -58.24 -4.47 23.60
N GLU A 347 -57.72 -5.42 22.83
CA GLU A 347 -58.35 -6.71 22.61
C GLU A 347 -57.40 -7.84 22.93
N LEU A 348 -58.02 -8.85 23.53
CA LEU A 348 -57.47 -10.19 23.53
C LEU A 348 -58.26 -11.01 22.52
N GLY A 349 -57.53 -11.59 21.57
CA GLY A 349 -58.08 -12.48 20.57
C GLY A 349 -57.09 -13.58 20.24
N ASP A 350 -57.56 -14.54 19.46
CA ASP A 350 -56.75 -15.63 18.94
C ASP A 350 -56.97 -15.85 17.43
N ASP A 351 -56.38 -16.90 16.85
CA ASP A 351 -56.52 -17.24 15.43
C ASP A 351 -57.97 -17.49 14.96
N SER A 352 -58.96 -17.52 15.86
CA SER A 352 -60.38 -17.74 15.53
C SER A 352 -61.32 -16.61 15.91
N GLY A 353 -60.80 -15.50 16.41
CA GLY A 353 -61.57 -14.29 16.63
C GLY A 353 -61.39 -13.71 18.03
N TRP A 354 -62.18 -12.67 18.31
CA TRP A 354 -62.03 -11.86 19.52
C TRP A 354 -62.71 -12.52 20.72
N HIS A 355 -62.06 -12.43 21.89
CA HIS A 355 -62.61 -12.91 23.16
C HIS A 355 -63.39 -11.78 23.83
N PHE A 356 -62.68 -10.69 24.08
CA PHE A 356 -63.25 -9.48 24.63
C PHE A 356 -62.48 -8.29 24.11
N PHE A 357 -63.17 -7.17 24.10
CA PHE A 357 -62.55 -5.89 23.87
C PHE A 357 -63.16 -4.82 24.77
N SER A 358 -62.33 -3.84 25.08
CA SER A 358 -62.82 -2.52 25.45
C SER A 358 -62.73 -1.64 24.21
N GLN A 359 -63.86 -1.09 23.76
CA GLN A 359 -63.87 -0.14 22.64
C GLN A 359 -64.45 1.22 23.00
N ARG A 360 -63.98 2.24 22.29
CA ARG A 360 -64.62 3.54 22.19
C ARG A 360 -65.42 3.61 20.87
N ASN A 361 -66.67 4.08 20.90
CA ASN A 361 -67.56 4.29 19.75
C ASN A 361 -67.40 5.69 19.14
N THR A 362 -68.03 5.91 18.00
CA THR A 362 -68.01 7.19 17.27
C THR A 362 -68.65 8.35 18.03
N ASP A 363 -69.72 8.08 18.77
CA ASP A 363 -70.38 9.04 19.66
C ASP A 363 -69.65 9.21 21.02
N ASN A 364 -68.44 8.65 21.17
CA ASN A 364 -67.61 8.59 22.38
C ASN A 364 -68.09 7.69 23.52
N SER A 365 -69.18 6.95 23.33
CA SER A 365 -69.57 5.92 24.30
C SER A 365 -68.52 4.79 24.36
N ILE A 366 -68.33 4.15 25.52
CA ILE A 366 -67.51 2.94 25.65
C ILE A 366 -68.40 1.70 25.61
N THR A 367 -68.04 0.74 24.76
CA THR A 367 -68.59 -0.61 24.79
C THR A 367 -67.50 -1.57 25.26
N PHE A 368 -67.69 -2.17 26.44
CA PHE A 368 -66.97 -3.37 26.83
C PHE A 368 -67.83 -4.57 26.44
N ALA A 369 -67.40 -5.35 25.45
CA ALA A 369 -68.13 -6.51 24.97
C ALA A 369 -67.29 -7.77 25.13
N VAL A 370 -67.95 -8.83 25.62
CA VAL A 370 -67.41 -10.17 25.72
C VAL A 370 -68.20 -11.04 24.73
N ASN A 371 -67.50 -11.77 23.87
CA ASN A 371 -68.11 -12.70 22.93
C ASN A 371 -68.42 -14.01 23.64
N GLY A 372 -69.45 -14.00 24.48
CA GLY A 372 -69.83 -15.14 25.30
C GLY A 372 -70.44 -14.74 26.63
N GLN A 373 -70.40 -15.66 27.58
CA GLN A 373 -70.96 -15.46 28.91
C GLN A 373 -69.97 -14.78 29.86
N VAL A 374 -70.49 -14.00 30.82
CA VAL A 374 -69.74 -13.42 31.94
C VAL A 374 -70.26 -14.05 33.24
N ILE A 375 -69.40 -14.73 33.98
CA ILE A 375 -69.74 -15.50 35.19
C ILE A 375 -69.04 -14.88 36.41
N PRO A 376 -69.73 -14.03 37.20
CA PRO A 376 -69.17 -13.48 38.44
C PRO A 376 -69.18 -14.49 39.61
N LEU A 377 -68.26 -14.29 40.55
CA LEU A 377 -68.14 -15.08 41.79
C LEU A 377 -69.25 -14.80 42.82
N ASN A 378 -69.89 -13.62 42.75
CA ASN A 378 -70.95 -13.19 43.64
C ASN A 378 -72.02 -12.41 42.85
N TYR A 379 -73.26 -12.90 42.87
CA TYR A 379 -74.42 -12.31 42.20
C TYR A 379 -75.30 -11.43 43.11
N GLY A 380 -74.96 -11.24 44.39
CA GLY A 380 -75.82 -10.57 45.37
C GLY A 380 -76.24 -9.13 45.00
N ASN A 381 -75.46 -8.45 44.16
CA ASN A 381 -75.80 -7.13 43.61
C ASN A 381 -76.79 -7.19 42.43
N PHE A 382 -76.94 -8.33 41.75
CA PHE A 382 -77.96 -8.58 40.73
C PHE A 382 -79.26 -9.07 41.38
N ASP A 383 -79.16 -10.03 42.29
CA ASP A 383 -80.33 -10.67 42.90
C ASP A 383 -81.18 -9.67 43.72
N ALA A 384 -80.57 -8.65 44.32
CA ALA A 384 -81.27 -7.59 45.04
C ALA A 384 -82.10 -6.63 44.15
N ARG A 385 -81.96 -6.65 42.82
CA ARG A 385 -82.66 -5.73 41.89
C ARG A 385 -83.88 -6.33 41.22
N TYR A 386 -83.93 -7.65 41.18
CA TYR A 386 -84.97 -8.35 40.46
C TYR A 386 -85.75 -9.17 41.47
N LYS A 387 -86.99 -8.74 41.75
CA LYS A 387 -87.97 -9.62 42.39
C LYS A 387 -88.03 -10.91 41.57
N HIS A 388 -87.83 -12.03 42.24
CA HIS A 388 -87.81 -13.33 41.59
C HIS A 388 -89.09 -13.55 40.76
N ARG A 389 -89.03 -14.40 39.72
CA ARG A 389 -90.23 -14.84 38.98
C ARG A 389 -91.31 -15.48 39.88
N THR A 390 -90.94 -15.87 41.09
CA THR A 390 -91.85 -16.35 42.13
C THR A 390 -92.69 -15.24 42.76
N GLU A 391 -92.40 -13.95 42.57
CA GLU A 391 -93.12 -12.84 43.23
C GLU A 391 -94.08 -12.04 42.31
N GLY A 392 -94.26 -12.42 41.03
CA GLY A 392 -95.18 -11.76 40.07
C GLY A 392 -96.54 -12.46 39.89
N VAL A 393 -97.51 -11.84 39.19
CA VAL A 393 -98.77 -12.51 38.79
C VAL A 393 -98.46 -13.55 37.70
N GLN A 394 -98.76 -14.81 38.02
CA GLN A 394 -98.49 -15.98 37.20
C GLN A 394 -99.69 -16.36 36.31
N ASP A 395 -100.94 -16.13 36.76
CA ASP A 395 -102.18 -16.50 36.04
C ASP A 395 -103.44 -15.77 36.58
N VAL A 396 -104.57 -15.75 35.84
CA VAL A 396 -105.85 -15.08 36.20
C VAL A 396 -107.07 -15.94 35.82
N ARG A 397 -108.07 -16.07 36.71
CA ARG A 397 -109.31 -16.86 36.45
C ARG A 397 -110.56 -16.33 37.17
N TYR A 398 -111.75 -16.77 36.72
CA TYR A 398 -112.96 -16.72 37.55
C TYR A 398 -113.00 -17.91 38.52
N GLY A 399 -113.27 -17.63 39.79
CA GLY A 399 -113.49 -18.63 40.82
C GLY A 399 -114.89 -19.25 40.75
N TYR A 400 -115.27 -19.96 41.81
CA TYR A 400 -116.53 -20.69 41.87
C TYR A 400 -117.75 -19.76 41.87
N GLU A 401 -118.88 -20.27 41.35
CA GLU A 401 -120.15 -19.55 41.26
C GLU A 401 -120.89 -19.52 42.58
N MET A 402 -121.32 -18.32 42.96
CA MET A 402 -122.17 -18.07 44.11
C MET A 402 -123.54 -17.59 43.63
N TYR A 403 -124.59 -17.82 44.43
CA TYR A 403 -125.94 -17.36 44.16
C TYR A 403 -126.46 -16.54 45.35
N TYR A 404 -127.01 -15.35 45.07
CA TYR A 404 -127.69 -14.53 46.05
C TYR A 404 -129.19 -14.55 45.78
N THR A 405 -130.00 -14.87 46.79
CA THR A 405 -131.46 -14.77 46.75
C THR A 405 -131.96 -13.80 47.83
N PRO A 406 -132.91 -12.91 47.53
CA PRO A 406 -133.52 -12.02 48.52
C PRO A 406 -134.52 -12.73 49.46
N GLY A 407 -134.76 -14.04 49.29
CA GLY A 407 -135.67 -14.84 50.12
C GLY A 407 -137.16 -14.71 49.78
N SER A 408 -137.56 -13.67 49.04
CA SER A 408 -138.86 -13.54 48.39
C SER A 408 -138.69 -12.75 47.09
N ASN A 409 -139.39 -13.16 46.04
CA ASN A 409 -139.33 -12.52 44.74
C ASN A 409 -140.41 -11.43 44.57
N THR A 410 -141.31 -11.25 45.53
CA THR A 410 -142.38 -10.22 45.51
C THR A 410 -142.03 -8.93 46.27
N VAL A 411 -140.80 -8.82 46.80
CA VAL A 411 -140.27 -7.61 47.44
C VAL A 411 -139.20 -6.95 46.57
N SER A 412 -139.08 -5.62 46.61
CA SER A 412 -137.97 -4.92 45.97
C SER A 412 -136.64 -5.23 46.67
N TRP A 413 -135.61 -5.58 45.91
CA TRP A 413 -134.27 -5.84 46.44
C TRP A 413 -133.18 -5.25 45.55
N THR A 414 -131.99 -5.07 46.14
CA THR A 414 -130.79 -4.59 45.43
C THR A 414 -129.61 -5.46 45.82
N PHE A 415 -128.84 -5.91 44.84
CA PHE A 415 -127.58 -6.61 45.06
C PHE A 415 -126.44 -5.84 44.40
N ARG A 416 -125.31 -5.76 45.11
CA ARG A 416 -124.02 -5.32 44.57
C ARG A 416 -123.02 -6.43 44.79
N SER A 417 -122.31 -6.83 43.73
CA SER A 417 -121.28 -7.86 43.84
C SER A 417 -120.22 -7.46 44.88
N PRO A 418 -119.78 -8.39 45.75
CA PRO A 418 -118.70 -8.13 46.70
C PRO A 418 -117.39 -7.72 45.99
N SER A 419 -116.45 -7.09 46.72
CA SER A 419 -115.15 -6.68 46.17
C SER A 419 -114.46 -7.86 45.46
N GLY A 420 -113.98 -7.62 44.24
CA GLY A 420 -113.37 -8.65 43.40
C GLY A 420 -114.33 -9.56 42.65
N HIS A 421 -115.66 -9.40 42.79
CA HIS A 421 -116.63 -10.29 42.15
C HIS A 421 -117.39 -9.62 41.01
N GLY A 422 -117.67 -10.40 39.95
CA GLY A 422 -118.52 -10.01 38.81
C GLY A 422 -119.79 -10.85 38.74
N LEU A 423 -120.88 -10.28 38.19
CA LEU A 423 -122.12 -11.02 37.93
C LEU A 423 -121.88 -12.07 36.83
N SER A 424 -122.41 -13.27 37.03
CA SER A 424 -122.31 -14.39 36.09
C SER A 424 -123.67 -14.95 35.64
N GLY A 425 -124.79 -14.50 36.21
CA GLY A 425 -126.13 -14.90 35.78
C GLY A 425 -127.27 -14.29 36.62
N ILE A 426 -128.53 -14.50 36.20
CA ILE A 426 -129.77 -14.02 36.86
C ILE A 426 -130.78 -15.18 36.90
N SER A 427 -131.52 -15.36 37.99
CA SER A 427 -132.62 -16.34 38.11
C SER A 427 -133.98 -15.65 38.11
N ILE A 428 -134.95 -16.23 37.40
CA ILE A 428 -136.28 -15.65 37.15
C ILE A 428 -137.36 -16.70 37.41
N SER A 429 -138.48 -16.33 38.04
CA SER A 429 -139.68 -17.16 38.15
C SER A 429 -140.99 -16.41 37.93
N ASP A 430 -142.03 -17.19 37.59
CA ASP A 430 -143.43 -16.77 37.43
C ASP A 430 -144.21 -17.06 38.73
N THR A 431 -144.94 -16.07 39.27
CA THR A 431 -145.68 -16.21 40.54
C THR A 431 -147.18 -16.47 40.37
N GLY A 432 -147.64 -16.76 39.14
CA GLY A 432 -148.99 -17.22 38.84
C GLY A 432 -149.74 -16.34 37.83
N ARG A 433 -151.02 -16.68 37.56
CA ARG A 433 -151.81 -16.01 36.51
C ARG A 433 -151.98 -14.51 36.77
N ASN A 434 -151.58 -13.70 35.78
CA ASN A 434 -151.57 -12.23 35.76
C ASN A 434 -150.53 -11.57 36.69
N SER A 435 -149.38 -12.21 36.90
CA SER A 435 -148.18 -11.59 37.51
C SER A 435 -147.08 -11.34 36.47
N ALA A 436 -146.13 -10.44 36.74
CA ALA A 436 -144.92 -10.24 35.93
C ALA A 436 -143.82 -11.21 36.37
N ASP A 437 -142.84 -11.51 35.50
CA ASP A 437 -141.67 -12.30 35.89
C ASP A 437 -140.85 -11.57 36.96
N ASN A 438 -140.58 -12.27 38.07
CA ASN A 438 -139.82 -11.72 39.18
C ASN A 438 -138.39 -12.31 39.20
N VAL A 439 -137.43 -11.49 39.62
CA VAL A 439 -136.03 -11.94 39.75
C VAL A 439 -135.85 -12.60 41.13
N ASP A 440 -135.57 -13.90 41.12
CA ASP A 440 -135.40 -14.72 42.33
C ASP A 440 -133.99 -14.62 42.94
N GLY A 441 -133.04 -14.09 42.17
CA GLY A 441 -131.66 -13.95 42.59
C GLY A 441 -130.66 -13.76 41.45
N VAL A 442 -129.38 -13.63 41.81
CA VAL A 442 -128.25 -13.43 40.88
C VAL A 442 -127.08 -14.35 41.19
N TYR A 443 -126.41 -14.80 40.13
CA TYR A 443 -125.15 -15.54 40.21
C TYR A 443 -123.96 -14.58 40.07
N TYR A 444 -122.88 -14.82 40.82
CA TYR A 444 -121.65 -14.02 40.79
C TYR A 444 -120.40 -14.84 41.13
N ARG A 445 -119.22 -14.42 40.66
CA ARG A 445 -117.93 -15.13 40.82
C ARG A 445 -116.77 -14.18 41.18
N PRO A 446 -115.80 -14.58 42.03
CA PRO A 446 -114.59 -13.80 42.26
C PRO A 446 -113.65 -13.88 41.07
N LEU A 447 -113.04 -12.76 40.69
CA LEU A 447 -111.85 -12.75 39.85
C LEU A 447 -110.62 -13.04 40.74
N GLN A 448 -109.78 -13.99 40.35
CA GLN A 448 -108.60 -14.42 41.09
C GLN A 448 -107.32 -14.26 40.28
N LYS A 449 -106.20 -14.00 40.96
CA LYS A 449 -104.83 -13.96 40.38
C LYS A 449 -103.89 -14.88 41.15
N LEU A 450 -103.00 -15.59 40.45
CA LEU A 450 -101.99 -16.48 41.03
C LEU A 450 -100.70 -15.71 41.28
N ILE A 451 -100.19 -15.70 42.51
CA ILE A 451 -98.87 -15.12 42.83
C ILE A 451 -98.15 -16.12 43.72
N ASN A 452 -96.91 -16.47 43.36
CA ASN A 452 -96.09 -17.45 44.07
C ASN A 452 -96.81 -18.78 44.38
N GLY A 453 -97.53 -19.34 43.40
CA GLY A 453 -98.28 -20.59 43.56
C GLY A 453 -99.54 -20.49 44.43
N THR A 454 -99.88 -19.31 44.96
CA THR A 454 -101.10 -19.08 45.76
C THR A 454 -102.11 -18.21 45.01
N TRP A 455 -103.37 -18.64 44.94
CA TRP A 455 -104.46 -17.89 44.32
C TRP A 455 -105.03 -16.85 45.30
N TYR A 456 -105.09 -15.59 44.86
CA TYR A 456 -105.64 -14.47 45.62
C TYR A 456 -106.88 -13.92 44.91
N ASN A 457 -107.92 -13.56 45.66
CA ASN A 457 -109.03 -12.78 45.11
C ASN A 457 -108.56 -11.36 44.78
N VAL A 458 -108.99 -10.84 43.65
CA VAL A 458 -108.74 -9.46 43.24
C VAL A 458 -109.56 -8.53 44.14
N ALA A 459 -109.06 -7.31 44.39
CA ALA A 459 -109.82 -6.26 45.07
C ALA A 459 -110.45 -5.30 44.04
N SER A 460 -111.68 -4.88 44.26
CA SER A 460 -112.33 -3.76 43.56
C SER A 460 -112.13 -2.46 44.34
N ILE A 461 -111.96 -1.35 43.63
CA ILE A 461 -111.69 0.00 44.17
C ILE A 461 -112.97 0.81 44.25
#